data_AF-A0A2E0YSS1-F1
#
_entry.id   AF-A0A2E0YSS1-F1
#
_cell.length_a   1.000
_cell.length_b   1.000
_cell.length_c   1.000
_cell.angle_alpha   90.00
_cell.angle_beta   90.00
_cell.angle_gamma   90.00
#
_symmetry.space_group_name_H-M   'P 1'
#
loop_
_entity.id
_entity.type
_entity.pdbx_description
1 polymer ?
#
loop_
_entity_poly.entity_id
_entity_poly.type
_entity_poly.pdbx_seq_one_letter_code
_entity_poly.pdbx_strand_id
1 'polypeptide(L)'
;MKRQFWPSTFLILGLSVAPAAFADVDAEREALAKIIHELNALEPLIKQAEANAVEDARIRFRYDWLRQDLKQIKDGIQSHIVDLHRKLTH
;
A
#
# COMPACT_ATOMS: atom_id res chain seq x y z
N MET A 1 -31.07 9.32 -58.54
CA MET A 1 -30.44 8.02 -58.21
C MET A 1 -28.94 8.20 -58.02
N LYS A 2 -28.48 8.24 -56.76
CA LYS A 2 -27.12 7.96 -56.25
C LYS A 2 -27.20 8.15 -54.71
N ARG A 3 -27.52 7.11 -53.93
CA ARG A 3 -26.62 6.06 -53.36
C ARG A 3 -25.36 6.71 -52.79
N GLN A 4 -24.90 6.52 -51.56
CA GLN A 4 -25.24 5.67 -50.43
C GLN A 4 -24.34 6.23 -49.31
N PHE A 5 -24.85 6.28 -48.08
CA PHE A 5 -24.17 6.59 -46.82
C PHE A 5 -22.71 6.12 -46.74
N TRP A 6 -21.78 7.05 -46.48
CA TRP A 6 -20.47 6.73 -45.92
C TRP A 6 -20.52 7.02 -44.42
N PRO A 7 -20.47 6.00 -43.54
CA PRO A 7 -20.47 6.21 -42.10
C PRO A 7 -19.10 6.77 -41.68
N SER A 8 -19.04 8.07 -41.39
CA SER A 8 -17.84 8.71 -40.82
C SER A 8 -17.65 8.43 -39.33
N THR A 9 -18.34 7.43 -38.77
CA THR A 9 -18.21 7.01 -37.38
C THR A 9 -17.71 5.58 -37.32
N PHE A 10 -16.46 5.33 -37.69
CA PHE A 10 -15.76 4.13 -37.26
C PHE A 10 -14.26 4.39 -37.17
N LEU A 11 -13.70 3.96 -36.03
CA LEU A 11 -12.29 3.98 -35.65
C LEU A 11 -11.75 5.41 -35.53
N ILE A 12 -11.38 5.91 -34.36
CA ILE A 12 -10.40 5.32 -33.46
C ILE A 12 -10.88 5.58 -32.03
N LEU A 13 -11.71 4.68 -31.49
CA LEU A 13 -11.69 4.45 -30.05
C LEU A 13 -10.48 3.57 -29.83
N GLY A 14 -9.31 4.22 -29.73
CA GLY A 14 -8.05 3.60 -29.41
C GLY A 14 -8.26 2.82 -28.12
N LEU A 15 -8.31 1.50 -28.29
CA LEU A 15 -8.46 0.51 -27.27
C LEU A 15 -7.24 0.59 -26.34
N SER A 16 -7.21 1.58 -25.46
CA SER A 16 -6.37 1.55 -24.27
C SER A 16 -7.01 0.58 -23.28
N VAL A 17 -7.02 -0.70 -23.65
CA VAL A 17 -6.99 -1.77 -22.66
C VAL A 17 -5.57 -1.77 -22.13
N ALA A 18 -5.25 -0.74 -21.35
CA ALA A 18 -4.18 -0.86 -20.39
C ALA A 18 -4.59 -2.01 -19.46
N PRO A 19 -3.66 -2.92 -19.13
CA PRO A 19 -4.04 -4.10 -18.38
C PRO A 19 -4.39 -3.65 -16.96
N ALA A 20 -5.69 -3.50 -16.68
CA ALA A 20 -6.23 -3.00 -15.42
C ALA A 20 -5.69 -3.78 -14.21
N ALA A 21 -5.34 -5.05 -14.41
CA ALA A 21 -4.68 -5.90 -13.41
C ALA A 21 -3.32 -5.36 -12.93
N PHE A 22 -2.51 -4.74 -13.80
CA PHE A 22 -1.24 -4.14 -13.39
C PHE A 22 -1.46 -2.81 -12.66
N ALA A 23 -2.46 -2.02 -13.07
CA ALA A 23 -2.78 -0.76 -12.40
C ALA A 23 -3.31 -0.98 -10.98
N ASP A 24 -4.12 -2.02 -10.78
CA ASP A 24 -4.65 -2.41 -9.46
C ASP A 24 -3.53 -2.90 -8.52
N VAL A 25 -2.65 -3.77 -9.03
CA VAL A 25 -1.44 -4.23 -8.34
C VAL A 25 -0.53 -3.06 -7.94
N ASP A 26 -0.29 -2.11 -8.84
CA ASP A 26 0.58 -0.98 -8.55
C ASP A 26 -0.05 -0.03 -7.53
N ALA A 27 -1.37 0.20 -7.60
CA ALA A 27 -2.12 0.98 -6.62
C ALA A 27 -2.12 0.31 -5.23
N GLU A 28 -2.28 -1.01 -5.17
CA GLU A 28 -2.16 -1.79 -3.93
C GLU A 28 -0.76 -1.64 -3.33
N ARG A 29 0.30 -1.80 -4.14
CA ARG A 29 1.69 -1.64 -3.67
C ARG A 29 1.97 -0.23 -3.15
N GLU A 30 1.45 0.80 -3.81
CA GLU A 30 1.57 2.19 -3.37
C GLU A 30 0.87 2.40 -2.01
N ALA A 31 -0.35 1.90 -1.86
CA ALA A 31 -1.09 1.98 -0.60
C ALA A 31 -0.36 1.27 0.55
N LEU A 32 0.18 0.07 0.30
CA LEU A 32 0.96 -0.68 1.27
C LEU A 32 2.29 0.03 1.64
N ALA A 33 2.97 0.63 0.67
CA ALA A 33 4.16 1.43 0.91
C ALA A 33 3.85 2.66 1.79
N LYS A 34 2.72 3.32 1.54
CA LYS A 34 2.23 4.42 2.38
C LYS A 34 1.95 3.95 3.81
N ILE A 35 1.31 2.79 4.00
CA ILE A 35 1.08 2.24 5.33
C ILE A 35 2.41 2.03 6.08
N ILE A 36 3.42 1.45 5.43
CA ILE A 36 4.75 1.28 6.06
C ILE A 36 5.35 2.63 6.46
N HIS A 37 5.22 3.66 5.60
CA HIS A 37 5.72 5.00 5.90
C HIS A 37 5.05 5.59 7.15
N GLU A 38 3.72 5.51 7.23
CA GLU A 38 2.96 5.99 8.40
C GLU A 38 3.34 5.21 9.67
N LEU A 39 3.50 3.89 9.59
CA LEU A 39 3.95 3.07 10.72
C LEU A 39 5.35 3.46 11.21
N ASN A 40 6.24 3.88 10.31
CA ASN A 40 7.56 4.39 10.69
C ASN A 40 7.48 5.78 11.33
N ALA A 41 6.53 6.61 10.92
CA ALA A 41 6.28 7.92 11.53
C ALA A 41 5.75 7.82 12.98
N LEU A 42 5.26 6.64 13.40
CA LEU A 42 4.87 6.40 14.80
C LEU A 42 6.06 6.26 15.76
N GLU A 43 7.24 5.87 15.28
CA GLU A 43 8.42 5.65 16.14
C GLU A 43 8.79 6.86 17.03
N PRO A 44 8.88 8.11 16.50
CA PRO A 44 9.12 9.27 17.36
C PRO A 44 8.00 9.52 18.37
N LEU A 45 6.74 9.24 18.03
CA LEU A 45 5.61 9.38 18.95
C LEU A 45 5.68 8.37 20.10
N ILE A 46 6.06 7.13 19.79
CA ILE A 46 6.27 6.07 20.78
C ILE A 46 7.41 6.45 21.72
N LYS A 47 8.51 6.96 21.20
CA LYS A 47 9.64 7.44 22.02
C LYS A 47 9.22 8.59 22.94
N GLN A 48 8.43 9.54 22.44
CA GLN A 48 7.93 10.64 23.25
C GLN A 48 6.99 10.14 24.35
N ALA A 49 6.08 9.21 24.03
CA ALA A 49 5.16 8.61 24.99
C ALA A 49 5.90 7.82 26.08
N GLU A 50 6.94 7.06 25.70
CA GLU A 50 7.80 6.33 26.64
C GLU A 50 8.59 7.26 27.55
N ALA A 51 9.13 8.36 27.02
CA ALA A 51 9.83 9.37 27.81
C ALA A 51 8.92 10.09 28.82
N ASN A 52 7.63 10.21 28.51
CA ASN A 52 6.62 10.81 29.39
C ASN A 52 5.98 9.78 30.35
N ALA A 53 6.36 8.50 30.28
CA ALA A 53 5.76 7.47 31.10
C ALA A 53 6.18 7.64 32.57
N VAL A 54 5.23 7.53 33.49
CA VAL A 54 5.48 7.61 34.93
C VAL A 54 6.20 6.34 35.40
N GLU A 55 7.40 6.51 35.97
CA GLU A 55 8.28 5.41 36.35
C GLU A 55 7.71 4.53 37.49
N ASP A 56 6.92 5.14 38.38
CA ASP A 56 6.30 4.50 39.57
C ASP A 56 4.82 4.08 39.35
N ALA A 57 4.39 3.98 38.09
CA ALA A 57 3.04 3.47 37.79
C ALA A 57 2.96 1.96 38.05
N ARG A 58 2.01 1.53 38.88
CA ARG A 58 1.76 0.10 39.19
C ARG A 58 1.47 -0.75 37.96
N ILE A 59 0.92 -0.15 36.90
CA ILE A 59 0.71 -0.78 35.60
C ILE A 59 1.51 0.03 34.58
N ARG A 60 2.51 -0.60 33.96
CA ARG A 60 3.36 0.02 32.93
C ARG A 60 2.94 -0.44 31.55
N PHE A 61 2.81 0.51 30.63
CA PHE A 61 2.64 0.18 29.22
C PHE A 61 3.94 -0.43 28.66
N ARG A 62 3.81 -1.54 27.93
CA ARG A 62 4.93 -2.32 27.37
C ARG A 62 5.32 -1.79 25.99
N TYR A 63 6.10 -0.71 25.98
CA TYR A 63 6.58 -0.09 24.74
C TYR A 63 7.47 -1.02 23.89
N ASP A 64 8.15 -1.97 24.53
CA ASP A 64 8.89 -3.03 23.86
C ASP A 64 7.98 -3.96 23.04
N TRP A 65 6.83 -4.36 23.59
CA TRP A 65 5.84 -5.19 22.89
C TRP A 65 5.18 -4.42 21.74
N LEU A 66 4.80 -3.16 21.97
CA LEU A 66 4.25 -2.33 20.91
C LEU A 66 5.20 -2.22 19.70
N ARG A 67 6.50 -2.00 19.94
CA ARG A 67 7.50 -1.96 18.87
C ARG A 67 7.62 -3.29 18.14
N GLN A 68 7.54 -4.40 18.86
CA GLN A 68 7.59 -5.73 18.27
C GLN A 68 6.36 -6.00 17.38
N ASP A 69 5.17 -5.59 17.81
CA ASP A 69 3.94 -5.76 17.02
C ASP A 69 3.98 -4.91 15.75
N LEU A 70 4.41 -3.64 15.87
CA LEU A 70 4.59 -2.76 14.70
C LEU A 70 5.63 -3.31 13.73
N LYS A 71 6.69 -3.94 14.24
CA LYS A 71 7.68 -4.63 13.40
C LYS A 71 7.04 -5.80 12.67
N GLN A 72 6.26 -6.65 13.35
CA GLN A 72 5.58 -7.79 12.71
C GLN A 72 4.62 -7.34 11.62
N ILE A 73 3.86 -6.27 11.85
CA ILE A 73 2.95 -5.70 10.84
C ILE A 73 3.75 -5.22 9.61
N LYS A 74 4.84 -4.47 9.82
CA LYS A 74 5.71 -4.01 8.73
C LYS A 74 6.31 -5.17 7.95
N ASP A 75 6.83 -6.18 8.64
CA ASP A 75 7.41 -7.37 8.03
C ASP A 75 6.35 -8.12 7.20
N GLY A 76 5.12 -8.25 7.71
CA GLY A 76 4.01 -8.88 6.98
C GLY A 76 3.64 -8.15 5.70
N ILE A 77 3.55 -6.81 5.74
CA ILE A 77 3.28 -5.98 4.56
C ILE A 77 4.42 -6.08 3.54
N GLN A 78 5.67 -6.00 4.00
CA GLN A 78 6.84 -6.14 3.11
C GLN A 78 6.90 -7.51 2.45
N SER A 79 6.63 -8.58 3.21
CA SER A 79 6.55 -9.94 2.67
C SER A 79 5.48 -10.03 1.59
N HIS A 80 4.31 -9.41 1.80
CA HIS A 80 3.25 -9.41 0.80
C HIS A 80 3.67 -8.68 -0.48
N ILE A 81 4.32 -7.52 -0.38
CA ILE A 81 4.85 -6.77 -1.54
C ILE A 81 5.87 -7.62 -2.33
N VAL A 82 6.74 -8.36 -1.63
CA VAL A 82 7.77 -9.22 -2.25
C VAL A 82 7.14 -10.45 -2.91
N ASP A 83 6.17 -11.09 -2.26
CA ASP A 83 5.45 -12.24 -2.81
C ASP A 83 4.59 -11.85 -4.02
N LEU A 84 3.93 -10.68 -3.98
CA LEU A 84 3.18 -10.13 -5.10
C LEU A 84 4.10 -9.91 -6.31
N HIS A 85 5.31 -9.38 -6.09
CA HIS A 85 6.30 -9.20 -7.15
C HIS A 85 6.71 -10.52 -7.80
N ARG A 86 6.90 -11.58 -7.00
CA ARG A 86 7.25 -12.92 -7.50
C ARG A 86 6.14 -13.57 -8.33
N LYS A 87 4.87 -13.34 -7.98
CA LYS A 87 3.72 -13.89 -8.71
C LYS A 87 3.48 -13.24 -10.08
N LEU A 88 3.98 -12.02 -10.29
CA LEU A 88 3.81 -11.28 -11.56
C LEU A 88 4.96 -11.48 -12.55
N THR A 89 6.04 -12.13 -12.12
CA THR A 89 7.25 -12.39 -12.93
C THR A 89 7.33 -13.83 -13.46
N HIS A 90 6.32 -14.67 -13.18
CA HIS A 90 6.15 -16.04 -13.68
C HIS A 90 4.80 -16.19 -14.36
#